data_AF-A0A6I1QNV2-F1
#
_entry.id   AF-A0A6I1QNV2-F1
#
_cell.length_a   1.000
_cell.length_b   1.000
_cell.length_c   1.000
_cell.angle_alpha   90.00
_cell.angle_beta   90.00
_cell.angle_gamma   90.00
#
_symmetry.space_group_name_H-M   'P 1'
#
loop_
_entity.id
_entity.type
_entity.pdbx_description
1 polymer ?
#
loop_
_entity_poly.entity_id
_entity_poly.type
_entity_poly.pdbx_seq_one_letter_code
_entity_poly.pdbx_strand_id
1 'polypeptide(L)'
;MTPRIPLLRILVVLFAVVVATTTIERGTVDAAPPAPSTPDLVRASDTGKSRSDNVTKENTPTFAGTAQPGSIVRLFANGAFAGSDEAVGGNYRITTSLLPDGGYEMTARAFLGGLGPASEELVILIDTRAPTRPTRPDLIRQSDTGSNKTDNLTSDATPTFNGFAESGSSVVIFRNGERTGVVEASRLGRWGFTSPHIGFGAHRIKARSSDLAGNLSPFSPAVLVRVAPACLGEPATIFGNHLDNVINGTPGNDVIHGMGGNDVIRGRGGNDRICGGPGQDRLFGQHGADILDGGPNPPGRPDRCDGGTGNDRARASCEIKVNIP
;
A
#
# COMPACT_ATOMS: atom_id res chain seq x y z
N MET A 1 -36.80 38.74 -87.01
CA MET A 1 -37.05 40.11 -86.51
C MET A 1 -38.54 40.23 -86.22
N THR A 2 -38.92 40.11 -84.96
CA THR A 2 -40.29 40.39 -84.51
C THR A 2 -40.26 41.63 -83.61
N PRO A 3 -41.07 42.67 -83.91
CA PRO A 3 -41.08 43.91 -83.15
C PRO A 3 -41.93 43.78 -81.88
N ARG A 4 -41.53 44.53 -80.84
CA ARG A 4 -42.26 44.71 -79.56
C ARG A 4 -43.39 45.73 -79.72
N ILE A 5 -44.53 45.49 -79.06
CA ILE A 5 -45.60 46.49 -78.81
C ILE A 5 -45.92 46.45 -77.29
N PRO A 6 -46.20 47.58 -76.61
CA PRO A 6 -45.89 47.80 -75.20
C PRO A 6 -46.99 47.41 -74.19
N LEU A 7 -46.59 47.38 -72.92
CA LEU A 7 -47.42 47.07 -71.74
C LEU A 7 -48.54 48.10 -71.51
N LEU A 8 -49.73 47.59 -71.18
CA LEU A 8 -50.79 48.33 -70.50
C LEU A 8 -50.99 47.72 -69.10
N ARG A 9 -50.69 48.48 -68.05
CA ARG A 9 -50.97 48.11 -66.65
C ARG A 9 -52.37 48.60 -66.28
N ILE A 10 -53.26 47.69 -65.91
CA ILE A 10 -54.54 48.00 -65.25
C ILE A 10 -54.57 47.27 -63.91
N LEU A 11 -54.76 48.07 -62.85
CA LEU A 11 -54.79 47.74 -61.44
C LEU A 11 -56.09 46.98 -61.10
N VAL A 12 -55.99 45.79 -60.51
CA VAL A 12 -57.14 45.05 -59.96
C VAL A 12 -56.88 44.78 -58.48
N VAL A 13 -57.82 45.21 -57.64
CA VAL A 13 -57.79 45.13 -56.17
C VAL A 13 -58.00 43.69 -55.72
N LEU A 14 -57.12 43.22 -54.83
CA LEU A 14 -57.02 41.85 -54.34
C LEU A 14 -58.06 41.56 -53.24
N PHE A 15 -58.93 40.56 -53.42
CA PHE A 15 -59.59 39.87 -52.31
C PHE A 15 -58.93 38.50 -52.13
N ALA A 16 -58.18 38.33 -51.05
CA ALA A 16 -57.52 37.06 -50.74
C ALA A 16 -58.55 36.08 -50.12
N VAL A 17 -58.88 35.02 -50.86
CA VAL A 17 -59.53 33.82 -50.31
C VAL A 17 -58.45 33.04 -49.54
N VAL A 18 -58.60 32.92 -48.23
CA VAL A 18 -57.75 32.04 -47.42
C VAL A 18 -58.22 30.61 -47.64
N VAL A 19 -57.54 29.88 -48.53
CA VAL A 19 -57.63 28.42 -48.58
C VAL A 19 -56.73 27.89 -47.46
N ALA A 20 -57.33 27.45 -46.35
CA ALA A 20 -56.60 26.73 -45.33
C ALA A 20 -56.23 25.34 -45.87
N THR A 21 -55.03 25.20 -46.40
CA THR A 21 -54.43 23.89 -46.61
C THR A 21 -53.94 23.38 -45.26
N THR A 22 -54.65 22.43 -44.67
CA THR A 22 -54.12 21.62 -43.56
C THR A 22 -53.01 20.74 -44.12
N THR A 23 -51.77 21.16 -43.95
CA THR A 23 -50.62 20.26 -44.04
C THR A 23 -50.72 19.30 -42.86
N ILE A 24 -51.05 18.03 -43.13
CA ILE A 24 -50.68 16.96 -42.21
C ILE A 24 -49.16 16.88 -42.33
N GLU A 25 -48.42 17.52 -41.42
CA GLU A 25 -47.03 17.14 -41.21
C GLU A 25 -47.06 15.65 -40.87
N ARG A 26 -46.46 14.83 -41.74
CA ARG A 26 -46.08 13.48 -41.36
C ARG A 26 -45.27 13.65 -40.08
N GLY A 27 -45.85 13.28 -38.93
CA GLY A 27 -45.09 13.12 -37.71
C GLY A 27 -43.89 12.27 -38.07
N THR A 28 -42.70 12.87 -38.01
CA THR A 28 -41.46 12.13 -38.12
C THR A 28 -41.56 11.03 -37.08
N VAL A 29 -41.47 9.77 -37.51
CA VAL A 29 -41.18 8.66 -36.60
C VAL A 29 -39.99 9.12 -35.76
N ASP A 30 -40.21 9.25 -34.45
CA ASP A 30 -39.23 9.79 -33.53
C ASP A 30 -37.94 8.98 -33.68
N ALA A 31 -36.90 9.62 -34.21
CA ALA A 31 -35.72 8.91 -34.69
C ALA A 31 -34.96 8.35 -33.50
N ALA A 32 -34.52 7.09 -33.60
CA ALA A 32 -33.71 6.47 -32.56
C ALA A 32 -32.44 7.33 -32.29
N PRO A 33 -32.01 7.45 -31.02
CA PRO A 33 -30.86 8.25 -30.67
C PRO A 33 -29.56 7.66 -31.26
N PRO A 34 -28.49 8.46 -31.43
CA PRO A 34 -27.17 7.95 -31.77
C PRO A 34 -26.62 7.04 -30.66
N ALA A 35 -25.54 6.32 -30.96
CA ALA A 35 -24.83 5.52 -29.97
C ALA A 35 -24.37 6.41 -28.79
N PRO A 36 -24.51 5.95 -27.53
CA PRO A 36 -23.83 6.56 -26.40
C PRO A 36 -22.31 6.54 -26.57
N SER A 37 -21.59 7.33 -25.77
CA SER A 37 -20.15 7.12 -25.59
C SER A 37 -19.88 5.73 -25.02
N THR A 38 -18.66 5.22 -25.23
CA THR A 38 -18.15 4.07 -24.47
C THR A 38 -18.42 4.29 -22.98
N PRO A 39 -19.04 3.33 -22.28
CA PRO A 39 -19.16 3.39 -20.82
C PRO A 39 -17.76 3.47 -20.20
N ASP A 40 -17.61 4.27 -19.16
CA ASP A 40 -16.37 4.38 -18.38
C ASP A 40 -16.61 3.91 -16.95
N LEU A 41 -15.73 3.04 -16.43
CA LEU A 41 -15.82 2.60 -15.04
C LEU A 41 -15.41 3.77 -14.15
N VAL A 42 -16.34 4.27 -13.34
CA VAL A 42 -16.03 5.47 -12.56
C VAL A 42 -14.91 5.19 -11.57
N ARG A 43 -13.99 6.15 -11.40
CA ARG A 43 -12.81 6.05 -10.52
C ARG A 43 -13.06 5.50 -9.12
N ALA A 44 -14.24 5.75 -8.54
CA ALA A 44 -14.60 5.23 -7.22
C ALA A 44 -14.87 3.72 -7.24
N SER A 45 -15.44 3.22 -8.34
CA SER A 45 -15.73 1.80 -8.55
C SER A 45 -14.54 1.02 -9.12
N ASP A 46 -13.55 1.68 -9.69
CA ASP A 46 -12.29 1.03 -10.10
C ASP A 46 -11.39 0.88 -8.87
N THR A 47 -11.32 -0.32 -8.30
CA THR A 47 -10.68 -0.56 -7.00
C THR A 47 -9.28 -1.14 -7.12
N GLY A 48 -8.57 -1.19 -5.99
CA GLY A 48 -7.28 -1.85 -5.94
C GLY A 48 -6.11 -0.96 -6.34
N LYS A 49 -5.19 -1.51 -7.14
CA LYS A 49 -3.85 -0.92 -7.34
C LYS A 49 -3.89 0.32 -8.24
N SER A 50 -4.69 0.27 -9.30
CA SER A 50 -4.98 1.43 -10.14
C SER A 50 -6.39 1.94 -9.87
N ARG A 51 -6.70 3.11 -10.41
CA ARG A 51 -8.05 3.69 -10.44
C ARG A 51 -8.51 3.96 -11.87
N SER A 52 -7.86 3.27 -12.81
CA SER A 52 -8.10 3.38 -14.25
C SER A 52 -7.61 2.12 -15.00
N ASP A 53 -7.51 0.96 -14.34
CA ASP A 53 -7.14 -0.31 -14.98
C ASP A 53 -8.33 -1.25 -15.20
N ASN A 54 -9.54 -0.83 -14.81
CA ASN A 54 -10.79 -1.55 -15.01
C ASN A 54 -10.84 -2.92 -14.30
N VAL A 55 -10.10 -3.06 -13.19
CA VAL A 55 -10.07 -4.28 -12.38
C VAL A 55 -10.62 -3.94 -11.01
N THR A 56 -11.77 -4.51 -10.64
CA THR A 56 -12.46 -4.12 -9.42
C THR A 56 -12.98 -5.30 -8.62
N LYS A 57 -13.05 -5.11 -7.30
CA LYS A 57 -13.75 -6.00 -6.36
C LYS A 57 -15.17 -5.57 -6.06
N GLU A 58 -15.61 -4.42 -6.58
CA GLU A 58 -17.00 -4.02 -6.47
C GLU A 58 -17.82 -4.81 -7.48
N ASN A 59 -18.73 -5.65 -7.00
CA ASN A 59 -19.60 -6.48 -7.85
C ASN A 59 -20.92 -5.78 -8.23
N THR A 60 -21.08 -4.51 -7.86
CA THR A 60 -22.11 -3.59 -8.36
C THR A 60 -21.48 -2.26 -8.75
N PRO A 61 -20.52 -2.26 -9.70
CA PRO A 61 -19.78 -1.06 -10.05
C PRO A 61 -20.69 -0.01 -10.69
N THR A 62 -20.22 1.24 -10.70
CA THR A 62 -20.88 2.34 -11.39
C THR A 62 -20.12 2.75 -12.65
N PHE A 63 -20.86 2.99 -13.73
CA PHE A 63 -20.36 3.48 -15.00
C PHE A 63 -20.90 4.87 -15.29
N ALA A 64 -20.12 5.68 -16.00
CA ALA A 64 -20.54 6.97 -16.50
C ALA A 64 -20.28 7.09 -18.00
N GLY A 65 -20.98 8.00 -18.65
CA GLY A 65 -20.77 8.33 -20.05
C GLY A 65 -21.73 9.41 -20.52
N THR A 66 -21.78 9.61 -21.84
CA THR A 66 -22.67 10.58 -22.48
C THR A 66 -23.62 9.92 -23.47
N ALA A 67 -24.80 10.50 -23.63
CA ALA A 67 -25.82 10.09 -24.60
C ALA A 67 -26.70 11.29 -24.97
N GLN A 68 -27.62 11.12 -25.93
CA GLN A 68 -28.59 12.15 -26.25
C GLN A 68 -29.40 12.54 -25.00
N PRO A 69 -29.46 13.85 -24.62
CA PRO A 69 -30.19 14.28 -23.43
C PRO A 69 -31.66 13.83 -23.43
N GLY A 70 -32.14 13.36 -22.28
CA GLY A 70 -33.51 12.84 -22.10
C GLY A 70 -33.75 11.42 -22.62
N SER A 71 -32.74 10.78 -23.23
CA SER A 71 -32.83 9.36 -23.57
C SER A 71 -32.61 8.48 -22.34
N ILE A 72 -33.25 7.31 -22.31
CA ILE A 72 -32.96 6.27 -21.31
C ILE A 72 -31.78 5.44 -21.81
N VAL A 73 -30.70 5.41 -21.05
CA VAL A 73 -29.51 4.61 -21.35
C VAL A 73 -29.62 3.28 -20.63
N ARG A 74 -29.46 2.17 -21.37
CA ARG A 74 -29.37 0.82 -20.83
C ARG A 74 -27.93 0.32 -20.98
N LEU A 75 -27.35 -0.14 -19.88
CA LEU A 75 -26.05 -0.75 -19.83
C LEU A 75 -26.19 -2.27 -19.92
N PHE A 76 -25.28 -2.91 -20.65
CA PHE A 76 -25.23 -4.34 -20.84
C PHE A 76 -23.85 -4.88 -20.49
N ALA A 77 -23.80 -6.06 -19.89
CA ALA A 77 -22.59 -6.81 -19.57
C ALA A 77 -22.65 -8.15 -20.33
N ASN A 78 -21.73 -8.38 -21.27
CA ASN A 78 -21.77 -9.54 -22.19
C ASN A 78 -23.14 -9.69 -22.89
N GLY A 79 -23.77 -8.56 -23.25
CA GLY A 79 -25.10 -8.50 -23.88
C GLY A 79 -26.30 -8.66 -22.93
N ALA A 80 -26.11 -9.03 -21.66
CA ALA A 80 -27.18 -9.10 -20.66
C ALA A 80 -27.43 -7.73 -20.03
N PHE A 81 -28.69 -7.39 -19.76
CA PHE A 81 -29.05 -6.10 -19.14
C PHE A 81 -28.45 -6.01 -17.73
N ALA A 82 -27.67 -4.95 -17.47
CA ALA A 82 -26.96 -4.71 -16.21
C ALA A 82 -27.51 -3.52 -15.44
N GLY A 83 -28.23 -2.59 -16.08
CA GLY A 83 -28.81 -1.43 -15.42
C GLY A 83 -29.23 -0.35 -16.40
N SER A 84 -29.88 0.70 -15.90
CA SER A 84 -30.29 1.84 -16.71
C SER A 84 -30.37 3.12 -15.92
N ASP A 85 -30.21 4.24 -16.60
CA ASP A 85 -30.37 5.59 -16.07
C ASP A 85 -30.81 6.55 -17.19
N GLU A 86 -31.33 7.72 -16.84
CA GLU A 86 -31.66 8.77 -17.80
C GLU A 86 -30.44 9.66 -18.08
N ALA A 87 -30.21 10.02 -19.34
CA ALA A 87 -29.17 10.96 -19.73
C ALA A 87 -29.57 12.42 -19.42
N VAL A 88 -29.38 12.87 -18.18
CA VAL A 88 -29.70 14.23 -17.75
C VAL A 88 -28.61 15.21 -18.19
N GLY A 89 -29.00 16.21 -18.99
CA GLY A 89 -28.03 17.16 -19.56
C GLY A 89 -26.99 16.50 -20.46
N GLY A 90 -27.28 15.30 -20.98
CA GLY A 90 -26.41 14.52 -21.85
C GLY A 90 -25.45 13.58 -21.13
N ASN A 91 -25.43 13.55 -19.80
CA ASN A 91 -24.61 12.64 -19.01
C ASN A 91 -25.49 11.57 -18.35
N TYR A 92 -24.98 10.35 -18.22
CA TYR A 92 -25.64 9.28 -17.46
C TYR A 92 -24.70 8.69 -16.42
N ARG A 93 -25.25 8.08 -15.35
CA ARG A 93 -24.46 7.36 -14.36
C ARG A 93 -25.21 6.11 -13.87
N ILE A 94 -24.78 4.93 -14.33
CA ILE A 94 -25.48 3.67 -14.09
C ILE A 94 -24.69 2.82 -13.09
N THR A 95 -25.28 2.52 -11.94
CA THR A 95 -24.81 1.45 -11.04
C THR A 95 -25.43 0.12 -11.49
N THR A 96 -24.62 -0.92 -11.65
CA THR A 96 -25.11 -2.20 -12.15
C THR A 96 -25.89 -2.97 -11.10
N SER A 97 -26.73 -3.90 -11.56
CA SER A 97 -27.09 -5.09 -10.78
C SER A 97 -25.84 -5.92 -10.45
N LEU A 98 -25.99 -6.89 -9.55
CA LEU A 98 -24.89 -7.78 -9.15
C LEU A 98 -24.27 -8.48 -10.37
N LEU A 99 -22.96 -8.30 -10.53
CA LEU A 99 -22.12 -8.99 -11.50
C LEU A 99 -21.19 -9.95 -10.74
N PRO A 100 -21.33 -11.29 -10.91
CA PRO A 100 -20.39 -12.25 -10.34
C PRO A 100 -18.95 -12.04 -10.83
N ASP A 101 -17.99 -12.69 -10.17
CA ASP A 101 -16.59 -12.70 -10.63
C ASP A 101 -16.47 -13.16 -12.09
N GLY A 102 -15.70 -12.41 -12.88
CA GLY A 102 -15.53 -12.67 -14.30
C GLY A 102 -15.14 -11.44 -15.10
N GLY A 103 -14.75 -11.67 -16.36
CA GLY A 103 -14.55 -10.61 -17.35
C GLY A 103 -15.87 -10.21 -18.01
N TYR A 104 -16.04 -8.92 -18.24
CA TYR A 104 -17.23 -8.38 -18.91
C TYR A 104 -16.89 -7.39 -20.02
N GLU A 105 -17.56 -7.58 -21.14
CA GLU A 105 -17.65 -6.65 -22.26
C GLU A 105 -18.84 -5.72 -21.98
N MET A 106 -18.57 -4.48 -21.60
CA MET A 106 -19.57 -3.48 -21.23
C MET A 106 -19.95 -2.62 -22.42
N THR A 107 -21.26 -2.56 -22.72
CA THR A 107 -21.81 -1.72 -23.80
C THR A 107 -23.05 -0.97 -23.33
N ALA A 108 -23.36 0.17 -23.96
CA ALA A 108 -24.57 0.94 -23.68
C ALA A 108 -25.41 1.16 -24.94
N ARG A 109 -26.74 1.28 -24.76
CA ARG A 109 -27.69 1.68 -25.80
C ARG A 109 -28.65 2.72 -25.26
N ALA A 110 -28.92 3.77 -26.05
CA ALA A 110 -29.91 4.78 -25.71
C ALA A 110 -31.28 4.47 -26.35
N PHE A 111 -32.34 4.87 -25.66
CA PHE A 111 -33.72 4.75 -26.12
C PHE A 111 -34.45 6.09 -26.02
N LEU A 112 -34.92 6.59 -27.16
CA LEU A 112 -35.80 7.75 -27.31
C LEU A 112 -36.46 7.67 -28.69
N GLY A 113 -37.79 7.52 -28.77
CA GLY A 113 -38.50 7.29 -30.05
C GLY A 113 -38.23 5.93 -30.73
N GLY A 114 -37.15 5.26 -30.34
CA GLY A 114 -36.69 3.96 -30.81
C GLY A 114 -35.38 3.58 -30.09
N LEU A 115 -34.91 2.35 -30.32
CA LEU A 115 -33.65 1.85 -29.74
C LEU A 115 -32.47 2.15 -30.66
N GLY A 116 -31.50 2.91 -30.17
CA GLY A 116 -30.29 3.26 -30.91
C GLY A 116 -29.30 2.10 -31.08
N PRO A 117 -28.21 2.33 -31.84
CA PRO A 117 -27.08 1.41 -31.91
C PRO A 117 -26.35 1.31 -30.56
N ALA A 118 -25.49 0.30 -30.43
CA ALA A 118 -24.62 0.16 -29.26
C ALA A 118 -23.42 1.12 -29.31
N SER A 119 -22.93 1.50 -28.14
CA SER A 119 -21.61 2.12 -27.99
C SER A 119 -20.48 1.15 -28.38
N GLU A 120 -19.26 1.68 -28.48
CA GLU A 120 -18.05 0.86 -28.36
C GLU A 120 -18.00 0.18 -26.98
N GLU A 121 -17.12 -0.81 -26.86
CA GLU A 121 -16.99 -1.68 -25.70
C GLU A 121 -15.95 -1.17 -24.68
N LEU A 122 -16.24 -1.37 -23.39
CA LEU A 122 -15.27 -1.32 -22.30
C LEU A 122 -15.11 -2.72 -21.67
N VAL A 123 -13.89 -3.25 -21.66
CA VAL A 123 -13.57 -4.49 -20.95
C VAL A 123 -13.28 -4.19 -19.48
N ILE A 124 -13.92 -4.93 -18.58
CA ILE A 124 -13.64 -4.89 -17.14
C ILE A 124 -13.41 -6.30 -16.57
N LEU A 125 -12.79 -6.36 -15.40
CA LEU A 125 -12.68 -7.58 -14.59
C LEU A 125 -13.29 -7.37 -13.20
N ILE A 126 -14.29 -8.20 -12.86
CA ILE A 126 -14.79 -8.31 -11.49
C ILE A 126 -14.05 -9.45 -10.79
N ASP A 127 -13.39 -9.14 -9.68
CA ASP A 127 -12.73 -10.12 -8.82
C ASP A 127 -12.97 -9.78 -7.36
N THR A 128 -13.85 -10.53 -6.69
CA THR A 128 -14.18 -10.36 -5.27
C THR A 128 -13.38 -11.30 -4.36
N ARG A 129 -12.52 -12.15 -4.91
CA ARG A 129 -11.82 -13.19 -4.15
C ARG A 129 -10.54 -12.65 -3.53
N ALA A 130 -10.47 -12.72 -2.20
CA ALA A 130 -9.27 -12.37 -1.49
C ALA A 130 -8.11 -13.33 -1.81
N PRO A 131 -6.87 -12.81 -1.89
CA PRO A 131 -5.71 -13.68 -2.03
C PRO A 131 -5.52 -14.54 -0.79
N THR A 132 -4.71 -15.59 -0.93
CA THR A 132 -4.33 -16.45 0.20
C THR A 132 -3.57 -15.68 1.28
N ARG A 133 -3.73 -16.13 2.53
CA ARG A 133 -3.03 -15.56 3.68
C ARG A 133 -1.51 -15.80 3.53
N PRO A 134 -0.65 -14.77 3.66
CA PRO A 134 0.80 -14.97 3.69
C PRO A 134 1.24 -15.88 4.85
N THR A 135 2.42 -16.49 4.71
CA THR A 135 3.07 -17.17 5.83
C THR A 135 3.47 -16.17 6.92
N ARG A 136 3.75 -16.68 8.13
CA ARG A 136 4.41 -15.89 9.17
C ARG A 136 5.71 -15.31 8.59
N PRO A 137 5.96 -13.98 8.68
CA PRO A 137 7.25 -13.40 8.33
C PRO A 137 8.37 -14.06 9.12
N ASP A 138 9.52 -14.24 8.49
CA ASP A 138 10.71 -14.81 9.12
C ASP A 138 11.88 -13.85 9.00
N LEU A 139 12.65 -13.69 10.08
CA LEU A 139 13.84 -12.86 10.08
C LEU A 139 14.94 -13.59 9.32
N ILE A 140 15.53 -12.97 8.30
CA ILE A 140 16.56 -13.67 7.52
C ILE A 140 17.82 -13.90 8.36
N ARG A 141 18.54 -14.98 8.09
CA ARG A 141 19.73 -15.40 8.84
C ARG A 141 20.79 -14.29 8.99
N GLN A 142 20.94 -13.43 7.99
CA GLN A 142 21.88 -12.29 8.02
C GLN A 142 21.43 -11.17 8.96
N SER A 143 20.11 -10.96 9.08
CA SER A 143 19.53 -9.96 9.98
C SER A 143 19.19 -10.53 11.35
N ASP A 144 19.31 -11.83 11.59
CA ASP A 144 19.22 -12.44 12.93
C ASP A 144 20.63 -12.45 13.55
N THR A 145 21.10 -11.30 14.06
CA THR A 145 22.52 -11.13 14.41
C THR A 145 22.92 -11.75 15.76
N GLY A 146 21.97 -12.26 16.56
CA GLY A 146 22.22 -13.04 17.78
C GLY A 146 23.03 -14.32 17.56
N SER A 147 23.44 -14.99 18.64
CA SER A 147 24.20 -16.24 18.61
C SER A 147 23.34 -17.40 18.08
N ASN A 148 22.05 -17.37 18.37
CA ASN A 148 21.04 -18.25 17.77
C ASN A 148 20.43 -17.56 16.53
N LYS A 149 20.32 -18.29 15.41
CA LYS A 149 19.80 -17.78 14.13
C LYS A 149 18.34 -18.15 13.86
N THR A 150 17.59 -18.40 14.93
CA THR A 150 16.17 -18.80 14.87
C THR A 150 15.31 -18.20 15.99
N ASP A 151 15.89 -17.42 16.89
CA ASP A 151 15.17 -16.85 18.04
C ASP A 151 14.64 -15.43 17.78
N ASN A 152 14.97 -14.84 16.62
CA ASN A 152 14.56 -13.49 16.20
C ASN A 152 15.10 -12.38 17.12
N LEU A 153 16.28 -12.62 17.73
CA LEU A 153 17.02 -11.63 18.49
C LEU A 153 18.12 -11.03 17.62
N THR A 154 18.03 -9.72 17.39
CA THR A 154 18.96 -9.03 16.50
C THR A 154 19.43 -7.71 17.08
N SER A 155 20.56 -7.26 16.57
CA SER A 155 21.08 -5.91 16.71
C SER A 155 21.03 -5.09 15.44
N ASP A 156 20.58 -5.71 14.35
CA ASP A 156 20.25 -5.01 13.12
C ASP A 156 18.99 -4.18 13.35
N ALA A 157 19.15 -2.86 13.39
CA ALA A 157 18.03 -1.93 13.52
C ALA A 157 17.27 -1.73 12.20
N THR A 158 17.74 -2.30 11.09
CA THR A 158 17.09 -2.32 9.76
C THR A 158 16.87 -3.75 9.27
N PRO A 159 16.20 -4.62 10.06
CA PRO A 159 16.17 -6.05 9.79
C PRO A 159 15.43 -6.37 8.50
N THR A 160 15.88 -7.43 7.82
CA THR A 160 15.24 -7.96 6.63
C THR A 160 14.41 -9.20 6.96
N PHE A 161 13.17 -9.20 6.48
CA PHE A 161 12.21 -10.28 6.63
C PHE A 161 11.93 -10.95 5.29
N ASN A 162 11.57 -12.22 5.32
CA ASN A 162 11.07 -12.94 4.16
C ASN A 162 9.80 -13.74 4.50
N GLY A 163 9.18 -14.29 3.45
CA GLY A 163 8.08 -15.22 3.58
C GLY A 163 7.52 -15.63 2.23
N PHE A 164 6.35 -16.27 2.26
CA PHE A 164 5.57 -16.62 1.09
C PHE A 164 4.19 -15.98 1.14
N ALA A 165 3.64 -15.68 -0.03
CA ALA A 165 2.30 -15.17 -0.26
C ALA A 165 1.81 -15.67 -1.62
N GLU A 166 0.58 -15.32 -1.98
CA GLU A 166 0.08 -15.58 -3.33
C GLU A 166 0.98 -14.93 -4.39
N SER A 167 1.28 -15.68 -5.45
CA SER A 167 2.15 -15.25 -6.54
C SER A 167 1.65 -13.96 -7.20
N GLY A 168 2.52 -12.97 -7.36
CA GLY A 168 2.18 -11.67 -7.95
C GLY A 168 1.33 -10.75 -7.06
N SER A 169 0.90 -11.20 -5.88
CA SER A 169 0.17 -10.33 -4.94
C SER A 169 1.10 -9.29 -4.32
N SER A 170 0.53 -8.13 -3.98
CA SER A 170 1.21 -7.14 -3.16
C SER A 170 1.16 -7.55 -1.69
N VAL A 171 2.31 -7.74 -1.05
CA VAL A 171 2.43 -8.05 0.38
C VAL A 171 2.61 -6.75 1.14
N VAL A 172 1.67 -6.42 2.02
CA VAL A 172 1.71 -5.23 2.88
C VAL A 172 2.21 -5.64 4.26
N ILE A 173 3.31 -5.03 4.72
CA ILE A 173 3.99 -5.33 5.98
C ILE A 173 3.54 -4.33 7.05
N PHE A 174 3.29 -4.85 8.24
CA PHE A 174 2.87 -4.09 9.41
C PHE A 174 3.79 -4.33 10.59
N ARG A 175 4.15 -3.26 11.29
CA ARG A 175 4.88 -3.27 12.55
C ARG A 175 4.00 -2.68 13.65
N ASN A 176 3.80 -3.41 14.74
CA ASN A 176 3.00 -2.98 15.90
C ASN A 176 1.58 -2.50 15.53
N GLY A 177 1.03 -2.98 14.40
CA GLY A 177 -0.29 -2.60 13.89
C GLY A 177 -0.28 -1.54 12.78
N GLU A 178 0.82 -0.82 12.60
CA GLU A 178 0.96 0.23 11.59
C GLU A 178 1.58 -0.29 10.30
N ARG A 179 1.12 0.23 9.15
CA ARG A 179 1.69 -0.13 7.84
C ARG A 179 3.11 0.45 7.73
N THR A 180 4.08 -0.41 7.43
CA THR A 180 5.49 -0.02 7.31
C THR A 180 6.01 -0.08 5.88
N GLY A 181 5.45 -0.97 5.06
CA GLY A 181 5.92 -1.15 3.70
C GLY A 181 5.03 -2.04 2.85
N VAL A 182 5.36 -2.09 1.56
CA VAL A 182 4.73 -2.98 0.59
C VAL A 182 5.81 -3.52 -0.35
N VAL A 183 5.72 -4.80 -0.67
CA VAL A 183 6.58 -5.49 -1.64
C VAL A 183 5.71 -6.37 -2.52
N GLU A 184 6.22 -6.80 -3.67
CA GLU A 184 5.53 -7.74 -4.54
C GLU A 184 6.03 -9.16 -4.30
N ALA A 185 5.12 -10.12 -4.18
CA ALA A 185 5.49 -11.53 -4.17
C ALA A 185 5.91 -11.96 -5.58
N SER A 186 7.07 -12.60 -5.68
CA SER A 186 7.56 -13.17 -6.93
C SER A 186 6.60 -14.20 -7.54
N ARG A 187 6.89 -14.66 -8.76
CA ARG A 187 6.11 -15.72 -9.44
C ARG A 187 6.04 -17.06 -8.68
N LEU A 188 6.94 -17.27 -7.73
CA LEU A 188 6.96 -18.43 -6.84
C LEU A 188 6.40 -18.11 -5.44
N GLY A 189 5.75 -16.96 -5.26
CA GLY A 189 5.17 -16.52 -4.00
C GLY A 189 6.17 -15.98 -2.97
N ARG A 190 7.48 -16.04 -3.23
CA ARG A 190 8.51 -15.52 -2.31
C ARG A 190 8.51 -13.99 -2.28
N TRP A 191 8.65 -13.42 -1.10
CA TRP A 191 8.85 -11.98 -0.90
C TRP A 191 9.97 -11.72 0.12
N GLY A 192 10.56 -10.53 0.04
CA GLY A 192 11.57 -10.04 0.99
C GLY A 192 11.38 -8.55 1.26
N PHE A 193 11.56 -8.12 2.50
CA PHE A 193 11.34 -6.74 2.93
C PHE A 193 12.39 -6.32 3.96
N THR A 194 13.19 -5.31 3.63
CA THR A 194 14.10 -4.65 4.58
C THR A 194 13.36 -3.52 5.29
N SER A 195 13.30 -3.59 6.61
CA SER A 195 12.58 -2.61 7.41
C SER A 195 13.35 -1.28 7.48
N PRO A 196 12.66 -0.12 7.47
CA PRO A 196 13.23 1.13 7.94
C PRO A 196 13.76 0.99 9.37
N HIS A 197 14.60 1.92 9.84
CA HIS A 197 15.18 1.84 11.18
C HIS A 197 14.10 1.69 12.28
N ILE A 198 14.10 0.56 13.00
CA ILE A 198 13.07 0.22 14.00
C ILE A 198 13.48 0.46 15.46
N GLY A 199 14.73 0.78 15.75
CA GLY A 199 15.19 1.05 17.12
C GLY A 199 15.05 -0.14 18.08
N PHE A 200 15.54 0.01 19.30
CA PHE A 200 15.56 -1.08 20.29
C PHE A 200 14.17 -1.47 20.80
N GLY A 201 14.09 -2.67 21.35
CA GLY A 201 12.88 -3.22 21.95
C GLY A 201 12.20 -4.27 21.08
N ALA A 202 10.99 -4.64 21.49
CA ALA A 202 10.20 -5.68 20.85
C ALA A 202 9.26 -5.11 19.78
N HIS A 203 9.30 -5.69 18.58
CA HIS A 203 8.49 -5.30 17.43
C HIS A 203 7.69 -6.49 16.92
N ARG A 204 6.37 -6.33 16.82
CA ARG A 204 5.47 -7.35 16.26
C ARG A 204 5.32 -7.10 14.76
N ILE A 205 5.85 -8.02 13.95
CA ILE A 205 5.77 -7.95 12.48
C ILE A 205 4.74 -8.94 11.98
N LYS A 206 3.82 -8.48 11.13
CA LYS A 206 2.85 -9.32 10.40
C LYS A 206 2.63 -8.78 9.00
N ALA A 207 2.05 -9.58 8.11
CA ALA A 207 1.78 -9.19 6.73
C ALA A 207 0.36 -9.58 6.32
N ARG A 208 -0.15 -8.97 5.26
CA ARG A 208 -1.32 -9.47 4.49
C ARG A 208 -1.10 -9.17 3.02
N SER A 209 -1.77 -9.91 2.14
CA SER A 209 -1.72 -9.69 0.70
C SER A 209 -2.87 -8.81 0.22
N SER A 210 -2.64 -8.10 -0.88
CA SER A 210 -3.62 -7.45 -1.72
C SER A 210 -3.42 -7.90 -3.16
N ASP A 211 -4.50 -8.22 -3.87
CA ASP A 211 -4.46 -8.46 -5.32
C ASP A 211 -4.64 -7.15 -6.12
N LEU A 212 -4.79 -7.26 -7.44
CA LEU A 212 -4.96 -6.14 -8.35
C LEU A 212 -6.30 -5.41 -8.15
N ALA A 213 -7.38 -6.16 -7.94
CA ALA A 213 -8.72 -5.64 -7.65
C ALA A 213 -8.83 -4.98 -6.26
N GLY A 214 -7.85 -5.22 -5.38
CA GLY A 214 -7.78 -4.65 -4.04
C GLY A 214 -8.47 -5.50 -2.97
N ASN A 215 -8.72 -6.78 -3.22
CA ASN A 215 -9.14 -7.69 -2.15
C ASN A 215 -7.99 -7.91 -1.19
N LEU A 216 -8.31 -8.07 0.08
CA LEU A 216 -7.32 -8.20 1.14
C LEU A 216 -7.42 -9.58 1.77
N SER A 217 -6.27 -10.26 1.89
CA SER A 217 -6.22 -11.49 2.66
C SER A 217 -6.29 -11.21 4.16
N PRO A 218 -6.62 -12.22 4.97
CA PRO A 218 -6.38 -12.16 6.41
C PRO A 218 -4.90 -11.89 6.73
N PHE A 219 -4.62 -11.34 7.92
CA PHE A 219 -3.24 -11.20 8.39
C PHE A 219 -2.56 -12.55 8.61
N SER A 220 -1.27 -12.65 8.29
CA SER A 220 -0.42 -13.77 8.72
C SER A 220 -0.27 -13.80 10.25
N PRO A 221 0.15 -14.94 10.83
CA PRO A 221 0.66 -14.95 12.19
C PRO A 221 1.83 -13.96 12.33
N ALA A 222 1.92 -13.32 13.50
CA ALA A 222 2.99 -12.37 13.76
C ALA A 222 4.30 -13.06 14.19
N VAL A 223 5.43 -12.50 13.79
CA VAL A 223 6.73 -12.74 14.44
C VAL A 223 7.01 -11.62 15.43
N LEU A 224 7.51 -11.98 16.61
CA LEU A 224 8.06 -11.04 17.57
C LEU A 224 9.56 -10.97 17.35
N VAL A 225 10.06 -9.78 17.00
CA VAL A 225 11.49 -9.52 16.81
C VAL A 225 11.95 -8.64 17.95
N ARG A 226 13.10 -8.95 18.54
CA ARG A 226 13.71 -8.10 19.56
C ARG A 226 14.97 -7.48 18.98
N VAL A 227 14.99 -6.16 18.89
CA VAL A 227 16.18 -5.41 18.52
C VAL A 227 16.88 -4.98 19.82
N ALA A 228 18.12 -5.40 20.00
CA ALA A 228 18.96 -5.12 21.16
C ALA A 228 20.29 -4.50 20.71
N PRO A 229 21.01 -3.78 21.58
CA PRO A 229 22.35 -3.30 21.27
C PRO A 229 23.25 -4.43 20.75
N ALA A 230 24.16 -4.09 19.82
CA ALA A 230 25.00 -5.03 19.08
C ALA A 230 26.03 -5.79 19.88
N CYS A 231 25.94 -5.70 21.20
CA CYS A 231 26.83 -6.30 22.16
C CYS A 231 26.72 -7.83 22.16
N LEU A 232 27.33 -8.36 21.10
CA LEU A 232 27.84 -9.69 20.85
C LEU A 232 26.88 -10.87 20.95
N GLY A 233 25.60 -10.66 20.72
CA GLY A 233 24.67 -11.73 20.34
C GLY A 233 24.45 -12.79 21.41
N GLU A 234 24.88 -12.56 22.65
CA GLU A 234 24.56 -13.42 23.79
C GLU A 234 23.46 -12.78 24.64
N PRO A 235 22.54 -13.57 25.22
CA PRO A 235 21.54 -13.04 26.14
C PRO A 235 22.22 -12.43 27.37
N ALA A 236 21.84 -11.20 27.72
CA ALA A 236 22.40 -10.53 28.90
C ALA A 236 22.02 -11.28 30.18
N THR A 237 22.96 -11.37 31.12
CA THR A 237 22.73 -11.85 32.48
C THR A 237 22.15 -10.75 33.37
N ILE A 238 22.44 -9.47 33.04
CA ILE A 238 22.02 -8.30 33.82
C ILE A 238 21.53 -7.20 32.88
N PHE A 239 20.39 -6.59 33.21
CA PHE A 239 19.77 -5.51 32.44
C PHE A 239 19.56 -4.25 33.28
N GLY A 240 19.87 -3.10 32.68
CA GLY A 240 19.35 -1.80 33.05
C GLY A 240 17.99 -1.50 32.42
N ASN A 241 17.66 -0.22 32.31
CA ASN A 241 16.46 0.32 31.71
C ASN A 241 16.79 1.60 30.90
N HIS A 242 15.78 2.37 30.48
CA HIS A 242 16.00 3.57 29.66
C HIS A 242 16.32 4.85 30.48
N LEU A 243 16.87 4.70 31.67
CA LEU A 243 17.28 5.79 32.57
C LEU A 243 18.75 5.62 32.94
N ASP A 244 19.37 6.67 33.47
CA ASP A 244 20.73 6.62 34.01
C ASP A 244 20.82 5.58 35.14
N ASN A 245 21.54 4.49 34.91
CA ASN A 245 21.66 3.37 35.84
C ASN A 245 23.07 3.25 36.43
N VAL A 246 23.15 2.67 37.62
CA VAL A 246 24.41 2.19 38.21
C VAL A 246 24.32 0.68 38.33
N ILE A 247 25.04 -0.03 37.48
CA ILE A 247 24.96 -1.48 37.34
C ILE A 247 26.29 -2.10 37.79
N ASN A 248 26.21 -3.13 38.63
CA ASN A 248 27.36 -3.91 39.06
C ASN A 248 27.13 -5.38 38.69
N GLY A 249 28.10 -5.95 37.97
CA GLY A 249 28.23 -7.37 37.75
C GLY A 249 28.62 -8.14 39.01
N THR A 250 28.82 -9.42 38.79
CA THR A 250 29.29 -10.41 39.73
C THR A 250 30.81 -10.59 39.56
N PRO A 251 31.47 -11.39 40.43
CA PRO A 251 32.86 -11.78 40.19
C PRO A 251 33.07 -12.84 39.09
N GLY A 252 32.03 -13.22 38.35
CA GLY A 252 32.11 -14.17 37.24
C GLY A 252 31.79 -13.51 35.90
N ASN A 253 31.95 -14.25 34.80
CA ASN A 253 31.75 -13.72 33.45
C ASN A 253 30.29 -13.28 33.22
N ASP A 254 30.07 -11.98 33.10
CA ASP A 254 28.76 -11.38 32.92
C ASP A 254 28.52 -10.86 31.50
N VAL A 255 27.25 -10.75 31.13
CA VAL A 255 26.80 -10.01 29.95
C VAL A 255 25.83 -8.94 30.44
N ILE A 256 26.25 -7.66 30.40
CA ILE A 256 25.57 -6.55 31.05
C ILE A 256 25.10 -5.53 30.02
N HIS A 257 23.81 -5.23 30.00
CA HIS A 257 23.21 -4.25 29.08
C HIS A 257 22.64 -3.05 29.85
N GLY A 258 23.21 -1.85 29.67
CA GLY A 258 22.73 -0.58 30.24
C GLY A 258 21.38 -0.15 29.66
N MET A 259 21.20 -0.39 28.36
CA MET A 259 20.02 -0.06 27.53
C MET A 259 20.03 1.38 27.05
N GLY A 260 19.61 2.37 27.83
CA GLY A 260 19.75 3.76 27.40
C GLY A 260 19.67 4.74 28.55
N GLY A 261 20.21 5.93 28.37
CA GLY A 261 20.54 6.82 29.49
C GLY A 261 22.05 6.94 29.61
N ASN A 262 22.55 7.71 30.58
CA ASN A 262 23.98 7.81 30.85
C ASN A 262 24.33 6.85 32.00
N ASP A 263 24.79 5.65 31.65
CA ASP A 263 24.97 4.55 32.58
C ASP A 263 26.37 4.51 33.19
N VAL A 264 26.47 3.93 34.38
CA VAL A 264 27.72 3.54 35.02
C VAL A 264 27.69 2.04 35.24
N ILE A 265 28.48 1.30 34.46
CA ILE A 265 28.46 -0.17 34.45
C ILE A 265 29.81 -0.72 34.85
N ARG A 266 29.81 -1.67 35.79
CA ARG A 266 31.02 -2.33 36.32
C ARG A 266 30.91 -3.84 36.16
N GLY A 267 31.82 -4.46 35.41
CA GLY A 267 31.92 -5.91 35.23
C GLY A 267 32.33 -6.62 36.50
N ARG A 268 33.43 -6.15 37.09
CA ARG A 268 34.11 -6.67 38.30
C ARG A 268 35.11 -7.77 37.97
N GLY A 269 34.77 -9.03 38.20
CA GLY A 269 35.70 -10.13 38.03
C GLY A 269 35.19 -11.05 36.95
N GLY A 270 36.10 -11.64 36.18
CA GLY A 270 35.72 -12.50 35.07
C GLY A 270 35.85 -11.79 33.73
N ASN A 271 35.59 -12.53 32.66
CA ASN A 271 35.66 -12.01 31.30
C ASN A 271 34.27 -11.52 30.90
N ASP A 272 34.05 -10.22 31.03
CA ASP A 272 32.75 -9.60 30.92
C ASP A 272 32.46 -9.08 29.51
N ARG A 273 31.17 -9.01 29.16
CA ARG A 273 30.68 -8.27 28.00
C ARG A 273 29.76 -7.16 28.49
N ILE A 274 30.19 -5.91 28.31
CA ILE A 274 29.49 -4.75 28.83
C ILE A 274 29.04 -3.85 27.69
N CYS A 275 27.79 -3.44 27.76
CA CYS A 275 27.08 -2.76 26.69
C CYS A 275 26.41 -1.54 27.28
N GLY A 276 26.87 -0.34 26.94
CA GLY A 276 26.28 0.91 27.39
C GLY A 276 24.89 1.08 26.79
N GLY A 277 24.83 1.39 25.50
CA GLY A 277 23.59 1.68 24.80
C GLY A 277 23.65 3.09 24.23
N PRO A 278 22.52 3.75 23.93
CA PRO A 278 22.53 5.17 23.62
C PRO A 278 22.66 6.00 24.91
N GLY A 279 23.56 6.99 24.89
CA GLY A 279 23.86 7.88 26.01
C GLY A 279 25.35 7.90 26.32
N GLN A 280 25.81 8.86 27.13
CA GLN A 280 27.23 8.98 27.48
C GLN A 280 27.54 8.09 28.68
N ASP A 281 28.01 6.89 28.39
CA ASP A 281 28.17 5.83 29.37
C ASP A 281 29.60 5.79 29.94
N ARG A 282 29.69 5.18 31.13
CA ARG A 282 30.94 4.89 31.83
C ARG A 282 31.04 3.40 32.10
N LEU A 283 31.83 2.72 31.28
CA LEU A 283 31.97 1.26 31.28
C LEU A 283 33.30 0.87 31.92
N PHE A 284 33.26 -0.04 32.90
CA PHE A 284 34.43 -0.51 33.62
C PHE A 284 34.47 -2.05 33.59
N GLY A 285 35.42 -2.66 32.89
CA GLY A 285 35.64 -4.11 32.87
C GLY A 285 36.13 -4.61 34.23
N GLN A 286 37.23 -4.03 34.70
CA GLN A 286 37.91 -4.29 35.97
C GLN A 286 38.89 -5.46 35.93
N HIS A 287 38.50 -6.71 36.15
CA HIS A 287 39.44 -7.84 36.21
C HIS A 287 39.03 -8.96 35.25
N GLY A 288 39.79 -9.15 34.18
CA GLY A 288 39.58 -10.23 33.23
C GLY A 288 39.89 -9.77 31.81
N ALA A 289 39.51 -10.56 30.83
CA ALA A 289 39.57 -10.16 29.44
C ALA A 289 38.18 -9.70 29.00
N ASP A 290 37.95 -8.39 29.06
CA ASP A 290 36.63 -7.79 28.92
C ASP A 290 36.37 -7.27 27.52
N ILE A 291 35.08 -7.22 27.14
CA ILE A 291 34.62 -6.59 25.91
C ILE A 291 33.64 -5.47 26.28
N LEU A 292 34.03 -4.24 26.01
CA LEU A 292 33.24 -3.03 26.24
C LEU A 292 32.69 -2.48 24.93
N ASP A 293 31.39 -2.26 24.87
CA ASP A 293 30.68 -1.66 23.74
C ASP A 293 29.93 -0.43 24.23
N GLY A 294 30.40 0.76 23.81
CA GLY A 294 29.75 2.02 24.16
C GLY A 294 28.32 2.11 23.62
N GLY A 295 27.98 1.39 22.56
CA GLY A 295 26.70 1.52 21.88
C GLY A 295 26.68 2.68 20.88
N PRO A 296 25.49 3.10 20.41
CA PRO A 296 25.37 4.18 19.42
C PRO A 296 25.18 5.55 20.08
N ASN A 297 26.11 6.48 19.82
CA ASN A 297 26.00 7.88 20.25
C ASN A 297 26.00 8.91 19.09
N PRO A 298 25.33 10.07 19.26
CA PRO A 298 25.51 11.21 18.37
C PRO A 298 26.99 11.66 18.33
N PRO A 299 27.47 12.23 17.21
CA PRO A 299 28.84 12.73 17.12
C PRO A 299 29.20 13.70 18.25
N GLY A 300 30.38 13.53 18.85
CA GLY A 300 30.87 14.40 19.93
C GLY A 300 30.34 14.07 21.33
N ARG A 301 29.69 12.92 21.52
CA ARG A 301 29.25 12.41 22.83
C ARG A 301 29.81 11.00 23.07
N PRO A 302 31.12 10.85 23.26
CA PRO A 302 31.71 9.53 23.42
C PRO A 302 31.48 8.92 24.80
N ASP A 303 31.59 7.61 24.85
CA ASP A 303 31.62 6.84 26.08
C ASP A 303 33.01 6.77 26.66
N ARG A 304 33.06 6.61 27.98
CA ARG A 304 34.29 6.36 28.72
C ARG A 304 34.38 4.89 29.08
N CYS A 305 35.38 4.21 28.53
CA CYS A 305 35.58 2.77 28.68
C CYS A 305 36.95 2.48 29.31
N ASP A 306 36.95 1.76 30.42
CA ASP A 306 38.15 1.35 31.15
C ASP A 306 38.14 -0.17 31.28
N GLY A 307 39.07 -0.85 30.61
CA GLY A 307 39.18 -2.31 30.62
C GLY A 307 39.63 -2.82 31.99
N GLY A 308 40.47 -2.06 32.69
CA GLY A 308 41.09 -2.51 33.92
C GLY A 308 42.28 -3.44 33.67
N THR A 309 42.31 -4.60 34.29
CA THR A 309 43.42 -5.55 34.19
C THR A 309 43.05 -6.72 33.28
N GLY A 310 43.89 -6.98 32.28
CA GLY A 310 43.78 -8.14 31.41
C GLY A 310 43.84 -7.74 29.94
N ASN A 311 43.30 -8.58 29.07
CA ASN A 311 43.34 -8.36 27.62
C ASN A 311 41.98 -7.89 27.12
N ASP A 312 41.76 -6.59 27.24
CA ASP A 312 40.46 -5.99 27.00
C ASP A 312 40.26 -5.54 25.56
N ARG A 313 39.00 -5.37 25.16
CA ARG A 313 38.62 -4.81 23.86
C ARG A 313 37.49 -3.81 24.04
N ALA A 314 37.61 -2.66 23.36
CA ALA A 314 36.53 -1.67 23.30
C ALA A 314 36.18 -1.28 21.87
N ARG A 315 34.89 -1.08 21.61
CA ARG A 315 34.36 -0.69 20.29
C ARG A 315 33.21 0.33 20.39
N ALA A 316 32.66 0.69 19.22
CA ALA A 316 31.62 1.70 19.05
C ALA A 316 32.06 3.07 19.61
N SER A 317 31.20 3.80 20.35
CA SER A 317 31.52 5.14 20.87
C SER A 317 32.46 5.19 22.07
N CYS A 318 33.12 4.08 22.45
CA CYS A 318 34.23 4.09 23.40
C CYS A 318 35.45 4.85 22.86
N GLU A 319 35.52 6.17 23.06
CA GLU A 319 36.68 6.99 22.65
C GLU A 319 37.72 7.14 23.76
N ILE A 320 37.32 7.24 25.02
CA ILE A 320 38.27 7.23 26.14
C ILE A 320 38.51 5.78 26.54
N LYS A 321 39.67 5.23 26.16
CA LYS A 321 40.08 3.86 26.43
C LYS A 321 41.21 3.84 27.45
N VAL A 322 40.94 3.32 28.65
CA VAL A 322 41.94 3.17 29.72
C VAL A 322 42.24 1.69 29.89
N ASN A 323 43.52 1.31 29.85
CA ASN A 323 43.99 -0.09 29.92
C ASN A 323 43.45 -1.02 28.80
N ILE A 324 43.22 -0.49 27.60
CA ILE A 324 42.73 -1.27 26.45
C ILE A 324 43.71 -1.04 25.29
N PRO A 325 44.24 -2.09 24.65
CA PRO A 325 45.10 -1.97 23.48
C PRO A 325 44.39 -1.47 22.22
#